data_AF-A0A519H7X9-F1
#
_entry.id   AF-A0A519H7X9-F1
#
_cell.length_a   1.000
_cell.length_b   1.000
_cell.length_c   1.000
_cell.angle_alpha   90.00
_cell.angle_beta   90.00
_cell.angle_gamma   90.00
#
_symmetry.space_group_name_H-M   'P 1'
#
loop_
_entity.id
_entity.type
_entity.pdbx_description
1 polymer ?
#
loop_
_entity_poly.entity_id
_entity_poly.type
_entity_poly.pdbx_seq_one_letter_code
_entity_poly.pdbx_strand_id
1 'polypeptide(L)'
;VILCVFNVSRVAQPVELSLEAHKGRVPVEMMGRSPFPPIGDLPYMLTLPAYGFFWFRLATDAAPPPWHAERLALEDLPVLVLFDGWNSFFRGNVVPWRMGMAEKTRNQFERELLPHFMLRQRWYAAKSEPLDRVTLASHGMLEDGKLQWLLALFDTHGPATSERYFAPMVIAFDDDDEERTRALMPAAVTKVRQQATMGVLGDAMGDEPFCRAVVKAIGTRHETVADGGVVRFVPTKAYRSIIGDALEEATPLQRLTTSSNSISLLGERIFLKAYRRLHAGVNPELEMGSFLTDVAHFEHCVPVAGSVEFHARDGSVWALALLQAQVKNQGDAWNFMVDQLARLLESLRNIDTDLQAGLEAMAQRVEVLARRVAALHVALAQPHALPAFDPEPIRATDLTNWSAAVRGELDHTLKLLN
;
A
#
# COMPACT_ATOMS: atom_id res chain seq x y z
N VAL A 1 -13.16 -13.90 27.93
CA VAL A 1 -14.15 -14.88 27.44
C VAL A 1 -13.39 -15.97 26.70
N ILE A 2 -13.70 -17.25 26.97
CA ILE A 2 -13.15 -18.40 26.25
C ILE A 2 -14.28 -19.00 25.42
N LEU A 3 -14.07 -19.13 24.12
CA LEU A 3 -14.98 -19.80 23.19
C LEU A 3 -14.40 -21.17 22.84
N CYS A 4 -15.14 -22.23 23.13
CA CYS A 4 -14.75 -23.60 22.82
C CYS A 4 -15.65 -24.16 21.72
N VAL A 5 -15.06 -24.65 20.63
CA VAL A 5 -15.79 -25.22 19.49
C VAL A 5 -15.28 -26.65 19.28
N PHE A 6 -16.17 -27.63 19.33
CA PHE A 6 -15.82 -29.04 19.21
C PHE A 6 -16.58 -29.66 18.03
N ASN A 7 -15.85 -30.28 17.12
CA ASN A 7 -16.44 -31.19 16.15
C ASN A 7 -16.49 -32.59 16.77
N VAL A 8 -17.67 -33.09 17.10
CA VAL A 8 -17.85 -34.46 17.63
C VAL A 8 -18.04 -35.49 16.50
N SER A 9 -18.01 -35.04 15.24
CA SER A 9 -18.16 -35.89 14.07
C SER A 9 -16.83 -36.52 13.63
N ARG A 10 -16.94 -37.70 13.03
CA ARG A 10 -15.82 -38.41 12.38
C ARG A 10 -15.40 -37.84 11.02
N VAL A 11 -16.06 -36.80 10.55
CA VAL A 11 -15.74 -36.10 9.30
C VAL A 11 -15.60 -34.61 9.57
N ALA A 12 -14.96 -33.88 8.65
CA ALA A 12 -14.87 -32.43 8.75
C ALA A 12 -16.26 -31.78 8.73
N GLN A 13 -16.44 -30.73 9.53
CA GLN A 13 -17.71 -30.01 9.66
C GLN A 13 -17.47 -28.50 9.53
N PRO A 14 -18.19 -27.83 8.61
CA PRO A 14 -18.34 -26.38 8.68
C PRO A 14 -19.38 -26.01 9.74
N VAL A 15 -19.19 -24.88 10.41
CA VAL A 15 -20.17 -24.31 11.36
C VAL A 15 -20.20 -22.79 11.24
N GLU A 16 -21.40 -22.22 11.35
CA GLU A 16 -21.60 -20.78 11.50
C GLU A 16 -21.98 -20.50 12.95
N LEU A 17 -21.24 -19.62 13.62
CA LEU A 17 -21.47 -19.27 15.01
C LEU A 17 -22.02 -17.85 15.12
N SER A 18 -23.16 -17.68 15.76
CA SER A 18 -23.62 -16.34 16.15
C SER A 18 -22.82 -15.86 17.35
N LEU A 19 -21.95 -14.88 17.12
CA LEU A 19 -21.04 -14.31 18.14
C LEU A 19 -21.24 -12.79 18.31
N GLU A 20 -22.41 -12.27 17.94
CA GLU A 20 -22.71 -10.82 17.92
C GLU A 20 -22.39 -10.12 19.26
N ALA A 21 -22.64 -10.77 20.39
CA ALA A 21 -22.32 -10.26 21.73
C ALA A 21 -20.81 -10.04 21.98
N HIS A 22 -19.95 -10.50 21.07
CA HIS A 22 -18.50 -10.42 21.13
C HIS A 22 -17.88 -9.67 19.94
N LYS A 23 -18.70 -8.90 19.21
CA LYS A 23 -18.26 -8.04 18.10
C LYS A 23 -17.04 -7.20 18.48
N GLY A 24 -16.09 -7.10 17.54
CA GLY A 24 -14.83 -6.37 17.69
C GLY A 24 -13.74 -7.11 18.47
N ARG A 25 -14.04 -8.26 19.10
CA ARG A 25 -13.01 -9.09 19.74
C ARG A 25 -12.29 -9.96 18.71
N VAL A 26 -11.00 -10.16 18.94
CA VAL A 26 -10.14 -11.05 18.14
C VAL A 26 -10.06 -12.41 18.81
N PRO A 27 -10.54 -13.50 18.19
CA PRO A 27 -10.33 -14.85 18.70
C PRO A 27 -8.85 -15.22 18.57
N VAL A 28 -8.20 -15.55 19.68
CA VAL A 28 -6.81 -16.02 19.71
C VAL A 28 -6.80 -17.47 20.13
N GLU A 29 -6.36 -18.35 19.26
CA GLU A 29 -6.30 -19.79 19.55
C GLU A 29 -5.32 -20.03 20.70
N MET A 30 -5.74 -20.77 21.72
CA MET A 30 -5.03 -20.79 23.01
C MET A 30 -3.78 -21.66 23.02
N MET A 31 -3.65 -22.64 22.11
CA MET A 31 -2.46 -23.50 22.04
C MET A 31 -1.32 -22.81 21.29
N GLY A 32 -1.54 -22.45 20.04
CA GLY A 32 -0.59 -21.81 19.12
C GLY A 32 -0.58 -20.28 19.17
N ARG A 33 -1.45 -19.65 19.97
CA ARG A 33 -1.55 -18.17 20.11
C ARG A 33 -1.81 -17.43 18.80
N SER A 34 -2.27 -18.13 17.77
CA SER A 34 -2.56 -17.53 16.47
C SER A 34 -3.84 -16.70 16.56
N PRO A 35 -3.80 -15.41 16.17
CA PRO A 35 -5.01 -14.62 16.03
C PRO A 35 -5.81 -15.11 14.82
N PHE A 36 -7.13 -14.98 14.91
CA PHE A 36 -8.09 -15.21 13.84
C PHE A 36 -8.82 -13.89 13.51
N PRO A 37 -9.54 -13.80 12.37
CA PRO A 37 -10.35 -12.64 12.03
C PRO A 37 -11.19 -12.12 13.23
N PRO A 38 -11.27 -10.80 13.44
CA PRO A 38 -12.14 -10.23 14.46
C PRO A 38 -13.60 -10.60 14.20
N ILE A 39 -14.36 -10.74 15.28
CA ILE A 39 -15.79 -11.03 15.21
C ILE A 39 -16.52 -9.79 14.66
N GLY A 40 -17.12 -9.93 13.48
CA GLY A 40 -17.92 -8.88 12.82
C GLY A 40 -19.42 -9.04 13.05
N ASP A 41 -20.22 -8.46 12.14
CA ASP A 41 -21.68 -8.54 12.15
C ASP A 41 -22.24 -9.83 11.54
N LEU A 42 -21.43 -10.53 10.72
CA LEU A 42 -21.84 -11.77 10.07
C LEU A 42 -21.58 -13.00 10.97
N PRO A 43 -22.32 -14.10 10.80
CA PRO A 43 -22.04 -15.36 11.47
C PRO A 43 -20.58 -15.78 11.28
N TYR A 44 -19.94 -16.16 12.38
CA TYR A 44 -18.52 -16.49 12.41
C TYR A 44 -18.28 -17.91 11.90
N MET A 45 -17.69 -18.03 10.72
CA MET A 45 -17.48 -19.30 10.03
C MET A 45 -16.23 -20.02 10.53
N LEU A 46 -16.37 -21.30 10.85
CA LEU A 46 -15.25 -22.20 11.14
C LEU A 46 -15.41 -23.51 10.37
N THR A 47 -14.29 -24.12 10.01
CA THR A 47 -14.26 -25.50 9.52
C THR A 47 -13.31 -26.29 10.40
N LEU A 48 -13.82 -27.37 10.99
CA LEU A 48 -13.05 -28.23 11.89
C LEU A 48 -12.86 -29.60 11.25
N PRO A 49 -11.65 -30.20 11.34
CA PRO A 49 -11.43 -31.58 10.91
C PRO A 49 -12.21 -32.56 11.81
N ALA A 50 -12.25 -33.84 11.42
CA ALA A 50 -12.86 -34.90 12.22
C ALA A 50 -12.31 -34.91 13.66
N TYR A 51 -13.21 -34.90 14.65
CA TYR A 51 -12.86 -34.83 16.07
C TYR A 51 -11.99 -33.62 16.49
N GLY A 52 -11.88 -32.60 15.63
CA GLY A 52 -11.10 -31.39 15.87
C GLY A 52 -11.80 -30.44 16.85
N PHE A 53 -11.02 -29.60 17.51
CA PHE A 53 -11.54 -28.57 18.40
C PHE A 53 -10.70 -27.30 18.35
N PHE A 54 -11.30 -26.19 18.75
CA PHE A 54 -10.62 -24.93 19.00
C PHE A 54 -10.99 -24.39 20.38
N TRP A 55 -10.00 -23.81 21.07
CA TRP A 55 -10.20 -22.96 22.23
C TRP A 55 -9.68 -21.56 21.91
N PHE A 56 -10.59 -20.59 21.87
CA PHE A 56 -10.26 -19.20 21.59
C PHE A 56 -10.37 -18.36 22.84
N ARG A 57 -9.34 -17.57 23.14
CA ARG A 57 -9.44 -16.40 24.00
C ARG A 57 -9.97 -15.24 23.16
N LEU A 58 -11.17 -14.74 23.47
CA LEU A 58 -11.73 -13.56 22.78
C LEU A 58 -11.11 -12.28 23.34
N ALA A 59 -10.02 -11.86 22.71
CA ALA A 59 -9.13 -10.77 23.09
C ALA A 59 -9.65 -9.41 22.63
N THR A 60 -9.43 -8.37 23.44
CA THR A 60 -9.57 -6.96 23.04
C THR A 60 -8.23 -6.28 22.81
N ASP A 61 -7.14 -6.99 23.13
CA ASP A 61 -5.75 -6.54 23.17
C ASP A 61 -4.87 -7.23 22.11
N ALA A 62 -5.45 -8.10 21.29
CA ALA A 62 -4.75 -8.76 20.20
C ALA A 62 -5.03 -8.04 18.88
N ALA A 63 -3.98 -7.86 18.06
CA ALA A 63 -4.14 -7.38 16.70
C ALA A 63 -4.79 -8.48 15.83
N PRO A 64 -5.63 -8.11 14.85
CA PRO A 64 -6.14 -9.06 13.87
C PRO A 64 -4.99 -9.64 13.03
N PRO A 65 -5.19 -10.79 12.37
CA PRO A 65 -4.19 -11.36 11.48
C PRO A 65 -3.77 -10.36 10.42
N PRO A 66 -2.47 -10.27 10.05
CA PRO A 66 -1.98 -9.28 9.10
C PRO A 66 -2.58 -9.44 7.69
N TRP A 67 -3.06 -10.64 7.35
CA TRP A 67 -3.77 -10.94 6.10
C TRP A 67 -5.26 -10.61 6.15
N HIS A 68 -5.84 -10.34 7.33
CA HIS A 68 -7.24 -10.02 7.47
C HIS A 68 -7.50 -8.55 7.13
N ALA A 69 -8.17 -8.32 6.01
CA ALA A 69 -8.71 -7.02 5.66
C ALA A 69 -10.17 -6.94 6.14
N GLU A 70 -10.44 -6.02 7.08
CA GLU A 70 -11.78 -5.72 7.55
C GLU A 70 -12.61 -5.19 6.37
N ARG A 71 -13.47 -6.04 5.79
CA ARG A 71 -14.41 -5.64 4.75
C ARG A 71 -15.61 -5.01 5.45
N LEU A 72 -15.55 -3.70 5.70
CA LEU A 72 -16.75 -2.91 5.97
C LEU A 72 -17.75 -3.15 4.84
N ALA A 73 -19.02 -3.36 5.18
CA ALA A 73 -20.09 -3.45 4.19
C ALA A 73 -20.16 -2.13 3.42
N LEU A 74 -19.69 -2.13 2.17
CA LEU A 74 -19.66 -0.98 1.26
C LEU A 74 -21.04 -0.64 0.67
N GLU A 75 -22.10 -1.20 1.25
CA GLU A 75 -23.44 -1.20 0.68
C GLU A 75 -24.14 0.17 0.82
N ASP A 76 -23.74 0.99 1.80
CA ASP A 76 -24.33 2.30 2.13
C ASP A 76 -23.55 3.51 1.58
N LEU A 77 -22.68 3.34 0.58
CA LEU A 77 -21.97 4.48 -0.01
C LEU A 77 -22.96 5.48 -0.62
N PRO A 78 -22.76 6.80 -0.40
CA PRO A 78 -23.60 7.83 -1.00
C PRO A 78 -23.55 7.76 -2.53
N VAL A 79 -24.55 8.35 -3.19
CA VAL A 79 -24.62 8.43 -4.65
C VAL A 79 -24.31 9.86 -5.09
N LEU A 80 -23.24 10.04 -5.85
CA LEU A 80 -22.88 11.29 -6.49
C LEU A 80 -23.45 11.33 -7.92
N VAL A 81 -24.25 12.33 -8.23
CA VAL A 81 -24.83 12.48 -9.58
C VAL A 81 -23.85 13.21 -10.48
N LEU A 82 -23.44 12.55 -11.56
CA LEU A 82 -22.58 13.09 -12.62
C LEU A 82 -23.44 13.43 -13.84
N PHE A 83 -23.04 14.48 -14.55
CA PHE A 83 -23.73 14.92 -15.75
C PHE A 83 -22.89 14.75 -17.02
N ASP A 84 -21.58 14.58 -16.87
CA ASP A 84 -20.62 14.34 -17.95
C ASP A 84 -19.29 13.80 -17.39
N GLY A 85 -19.27 12.58 -16.87
CA GLY A 85 -18.07 11.89 -16.38
C GLY A 85 -17.16 12.78 -15.51
N TRP A 86 -15.86 12.79 -15.82
CA TRP A 86 -14.86 13.65 -15.16
C TRP A 86 -15.09 15.16 -15.36
N ASN A 87 -15.66 15.60 -16.49
CA ASN A 87 -15.98 17.01 -16.71
C ASN A 87 -16.97 17.55 -15.66
N SER A 88 -17.74 16.66 -15.02
CA SER A 88 -18.63 17.01 -13.91
C SER A 88 -17.92 17.68 -12.72
N PHE A 89 -16.59 17.58 -12.61
CA PHE A 89 -15.80 18.17 -11.53
C PHE A 89 -15.09 19.47 -11.93
N PHE A 90 -15.03 19.79 -13.22
CA PHE A 90 -14.14 20.85 -13.73
C PHE A 90 -14.94 21.96 -14.40
N ARG A 91 -15.07 23.10 -13.70
CA ARG A 91 -15.73 24.31 -14.21
C ARG A 91 -15.23 24.72 -15.60
N GLY A 92 -13.92 24.61 -15.85
CA GLY A 92 -13.30 25.01 -17.12
C GLY A 92 -13.66 24.13 -18.31
N ASN A 93 -14.15 22.91 -18.07
CA ASN A 93 -14.42 21.92 -19.11
C ASN A 93 -15.90 21.88 -19.52
N VAL A 94 -16.74 22.74 -18.93
CA VAL A 94 -18.19 22.70 -19.11
C VAL A 94 -18.73 24.03 -19.64
N VAL A 95 -19.84 23.94 -20.36
CA VAL A 95 -20.61 25.10 -20.84
C VAL A 95 -21.06 26.02 -19.68
N PRO A 96 -21.20 27.35 -19.89
CA PRO A 96 -21.43 28.32 -18.82
C PRO A 96 -22.58 28.00 -17.86
N TRP A 97 -23.71 27.49 -18.36
CA TRP A 97 -24.88 27.15 -17.54
C TRP A 97 -24.69 25.90 -16.67
N ARG A 98 -23.66 25.08 -16.92
CA ARG A 98 -23.30 23.92 -16.08
C ARG A 98 -22.19 24.22 -15.07
N MET A 99 -21.56 25.40 -15.11
CA MET A 99 -20.45 25.76 -14.22
C MET A 99 -20.82 25.63 -12.73
N GLY A 100 -21.98 26.15 -12.32
CA GLY A 100 -22.43 26.06 -10.93
C GLY A 100 -22.71 24.61 -10.48
N MET A 101 -23.13 23.74 -11.41
CA MET A 101 -23.30 22.31 -11.12
C MET A 101 -21.96 21.62 -10.96
N ALA A 102 -20.96 21.93 -11.80
CA ALA A 102 -19.60 21.41 -11.67
C ALA A 102 -18.96 21.81 -10.34
N GLU A 103 -19.10 23.08 -9.95
CA GLU A 103 -18.61 23.58 -8.66
C GLU A 103 -19.30 22.91 -7.48
N LYS A 104 -20.61 22.66 -7.56
CA LYS A 104 -21.35 21.94 -6.53
C LYS A 104 -20.87 20.49 -6.40
N THR A 105 -20.73 19.77 -7.51
CA THR A 105 -20.23 18.39 -7.55
C THR A 105 -18.81 18.31 -6.99
N ARG A 106 -17.90 19.22 -7.39
CA ARG A 106 -16.54 19.28 -6.84
C ARG A 106 -16.52 19.61 -5.35
N ASN A 107 -17.33 20.58 -4.89
CA ASN A 107 -17.41 20.91 -3.47
C ASN A 107 -17.92 19.73 -2.64
N GLN A 108 -18.93 19.00 -3.12
CA GLN A 108 -19.42 17.79 -2.47
C GLN A 108 -18.32 16.73 -2.37
N PHE A 109 -17.59 16.50 -3.47
CA PHE A 109 -16.48 15.55 -3.49
C PHE A 109 -15.36 15.92 -2.50
N GLU A 110 -14.94 17.18 -2.48
CA GLU A 110 -13.84 17.67 -1.64
C GLU A 110 -14.18 17.82 -0.14
N ARG A 111 -15.43 18.15 0.19
CA ARG A 111 -15.86 18.43 1.58
C ARG A 111 -16.57 17.27 2.24
N GLU A 112 -17.27 16.44 1.48
CA GLU A 112 -18.07 15.35 2.04
C GLU A 112 -17.42 13.99 1.72
N LEU A 113 -17.15 13.70 0.44
CA LEU A 113 -16.80 12.33 0.05
C LEU A 113 -15.34 11.96 0.34
N LEU A 114 -14.39 12.81 -0.06
CA LEU A 114 -12.96 12.53 0.11
C LEU A 114 -12.52 12.46 1.58
N PRO A 115 -12.94 13.37 2.49
CA PRO A 115 -12.58 13.25 3.90
C PRO A 115 -13.00 11.91 4.50
N HIS A 116 -14.24 11.48 4.28
CA HIS A 116 -14.75 10.19 4.75
C HIS A 116 -13.99 9.00 4.11
N PHE A 117 -13.64 9.11 2.83
CA PHE A 117 -12.83 8.10 2.17
C PHE A 117 -11.43 8.00 2.79
N MET A 118 -10.70 9.11 2.93
CA MET A 118 -9.33 9.15 3.44
C MET A 118 -9.23 8.66 4.89
N LEU A 119 -10.17 9.04 5.76
CA LEU A 119 -10.20 8.58 7.16
C LEU A 119 -10.29 7.05 7.29
N ARG A 120 -10.94 6.38 6.32
CA ARG A 120 -11.01 4.91 6.27
C ARG A 120 -9.72 4.25 5.79
N GLN A 121 -8.83 4.99 5.14
CA GLN A 121 -7.62 4.42 4.55
C GLN A 121 -6.54 4.21 5.60
N ARG A 122 -5.85 3.06 5.55
CA ARG A 122 -4.70 2.79 6.44
C ARG A 122 -3.54 3.76 6.19
N TRP A 123 -3.37 4.20 4.94
CA TRP A 123 -2.28 5.07 4.51
C TRP A 123 -2.45 6.54 4.89
N TYR A 124 -3.65 6.96 5.33
CA TYR A 124 -3.85 8.30 5.86
C TYR A 124 -3.27 8.39 7.27
N ALA A 125 -2.32 9.33 7.48
CA ALA A 125 -1.52 9.39 8.71
C ALA A 125 -2.24 10.08 9.87
N ALA A 126 -2.92 11.20 9.62
CA ALA A 126 -3.49 12.07 10.64
C ALA A 126 -4.91 11.63 11.07
N LYS A 127 -5.07 10.38 11.52
CA LYS A 127 -6.37 9.81 11.92
C LYS A 127 -6.90 10.33 13.27
N SER A 128 -6.03 10.87 14.10
CA SER A 128 -6.37 11.39 15.43
C SER A 128 -6.99 12.79 15.41
N GLU A 129 -7.06 13.42 14.24
CA GLU A 129 -7.53 14.79 14.07
C GLU A 129 -8.69 14.85 13.06
N PRO A 130 -9.61 15.83 13.20
CA PRO A 130 -10.66 16.04 12.22
C PRO A 130 -10.05 16.47 10.88
N LEU A 131 -10.59 15.92 9.79
CA LEU A 131 -10.25 16.28 8.42
C LEU A 131 -11.41 17.07 7.82
N ASP A 132 -11.28 18.40 7.77
CA ASP A 132 -12.38 19.30 7.39
C ASP A 132 -12.64 19.30 5.88
N ARG A 133 -11.56 19.23 5.10
CA ARG A 133 -11.63 19.27 3.63
C ARG A 133 -10.41 18.64 3.00
N VAL A 134 -10.61 18.03 1.83
CA VAL A 134 -9.56 17.54 0.96
C VAL A 134 -9.73 18.21 -0.40
N THR A 135 -8.82 19.09 -0.81
CA THR A 135 -8.96 19.80 -2.10
C THR A 135 -8.14 19.12 -3.17
N LEU A 136 -8.66 19.08 -4.40
CA LEU A 136 -7.88 18.67 -5.56
C LEU A 136 -6.90 19.80 -5.93
N ALA A 137 -5.63 19.61 -5.58
CA ALA A 137 -4.56 20.60 -5.73
C ALA A 137 -3.99 20.62 -7.17
N SER A 138 -3.86 19.44 -7.76
CA SER A 138 -3.41 19.27 -9.14
C SER A 138 -3.95 17.97 -9.69
N HIS A 139 -4.17 17.91 -11.01
CA HIS A 139 -4.58 16.70 -11.68
C HIS A 139 -4.13 16.64 -13.13
N GLY A 140 -3.97 15.43 -13.66
CA GLY A 140 -3.84 15.14 -15.09
C GLY A 140 -4.63 13.89 -15.49
N MET A 141 -4.89 13.70 -16.78
CA MET A 141 -5.59 12.51 -17.32
C MET A 141 -4.61 11.50 -17.91
N LEU A 142 -4.63 10.28 -17.39
CA LEU A 142 -4.08 9.13 -18.11
C LEU A 142 -5.20 8.47 -18.92
N GLU A 143 -4.93 8.17 -20.18
CA GLU A 143 -5.90 7.55 -21.10
C GLU A 143 -5.29 6.31 -21.74
N ASP A 144 -6.06 5.23 -21.86
CA ASP A 144 -5.72 4.06 -22.68
C ASP A 144 -6.99 3.55 -23.39
N GLY A 145 -7.07 3.76 -24.70
CA GLY A 145 -8.27 3.46 -25.48
C GLY A 145 -9.45 4.36 -25.07
N LYS A 146 -10.51 3.75 -24.54
CA LYS A 146 -11.71 4.45 -24.06
C LYS A 146 -11.69 4.73 -22.55
N LEU A 147 -10.70 4.18 -21.84
CA LEU A 147 -10.60 4.30 -20.40
C LEU A 147 -9.79 5.55 -20.03
N GLN A 148 -10.23 6.24 -18.99
CA GLN A 148 -9.60 7.47 -18.50
C GLN A 148 -9.51 7.44 -16.97
N TRP A 149 -8.37 7.88 -16.46
CA TRP A 149 -8.08 7.93 -15.02
C TRP A 149 -7.55 9.30 -14.62
N LEU A 150 -8.04 9.77 -13.48
CA LEU A 150 -7.60 11.02 -12.88
C LEU A 150 -6.36 10.77 -12.03
N LEU A 151 -5.20 11.25 -12.46
CA LEU A 151 -4.00 11.30 -11.65
C LEU A 151 -4.08 12.52 -10.73
N ALA A 152 -4.66 12.34 -9.53
CA ALA A 152 -4.97 13.44 -8.63
C ALA A 152 -3.97 13.60 -7.48
N LEU A 153 -3.57 14.85 -7.26
CA LEU A 153 -2.88 15.32 -6.06
C LEU A 153 -3.88 16.08 -5.20
N PHE A 154 -4.00 15.66 -3.95
CA PHE A 154 -4.94 16.22 -2.97
C PHE A 154 -4.20 16.87 -1.81
N ASP A 155 -4.62 18.05 -1.40
CA ASP A 155 -4.13 18.71 -0.19
C ASP A 155 -5.17 18.58 0.93
N THR A 156 -4.74 18.10 2.09
CA THR A 156 -5.58 17.97 3.29
C THR A 156 -5.66 19.29 4.04
N HIS A 157 -6.83 19.59 4.60
CA HIS A 157 -7.09 20.78 5.39
C HIS A 157 -7.73 20.36 6.71
N GLY A 158 -7.09 20.73 7.81
CA GLY A 158 -7.52 20.48 9.18
C GLY A 158 -6.62 21.23 10.17
N PRO A 159 -6.68 20.91 11.47
CA PRO A 159 -5.81 21.50 12.48
C PRO A 159 -4.33 21.18 12.28
N ALA A 160 -4.03 19.97 11.79
CA ALA A 160 -2.70 19.57 11.36
C ALA A 160 -2.15 20.43 10.21
N THR A 161 -0.83 20.39 10.05
CA THR A 161 -0.17 20.92 8.86
C THR A 161 -0.75 20.30 7.60
N SER A 162 -1.04 21.14 6.59
CA SER A 162 -1.52 20.66 5.30
C SER A 162 -0.51 19.71 4.67
N GLU A 163 -1.01 18.57 4.19
CA GLU A 163 -0.20 17.52 3.58
C GLU A 163 -0.74 17.17 2.21
N ARG A 164 0.19 16.82 1.32
CA ARG A 164 -0.14 16.44 -0.05
C ARG A 164 -0.19 14.93 -0.19
N TYR A 165 -1.25 14.43 -0.82
CA TYR A 165 -1.49 13.02 -1.09
C TYR A 165 -1.68 12.77 -2.58
N PHE A 166 -1.07 11.71 -3.11
CA PHE A 166 -1.41 11.16 -4.43
C PHE A 166 -2.48 10.08 -4.27
N ALA A 167 -3.58 10.24 -4.98
CA ALA A 167 -4.60 9.22 -5.06
C ALA A 167 -5.23 9.23 -6.46
N PRO A 168 -4.83 8.30 -7.35
CA PRO A 168 -5.42 8.23 -8.67
C PRO A 168 -6.87 7.74 -8.56
N MET A 169 -7.76 8.28 -9.37
CA MET A 169 -9.19 7.99 -9.30
C MET A 169 -9.72 7.43 -10.61
N VAL A 170 -10.70 6.55 -10.50
CA VAL A 170 -11.40 5.92 -11.63
C VAL A 170 -12.90 6.15 -11.49
N ILE A 171 -13.58 6.34 -12.61
CA ILE A 171 -15.04 6.18 -12.72
C ILE A 171 -15.28 4.96 -13.60
N ALA A 172 -16.02 3.98 -13.08
CA ALA A 172 -16.46 2.81 -13.83
C ALA A 172 -17.99 2.73 -13.77
N PHE A 173 -18.63 2.53 -14.93
CA PHE A 173 -20.08 2.42 -15.06
C PHE A 173 -20.47 0.96 -15.31
N ASP A 174 -21.62 0.55 -14.76
CA ASP A 174 -22.08 -0.84 -14.79
C ASP A 174 -22.42 -1.31 -16.21
N ASP A 175 -22.90 -0.41 -17.07
CA ASP A 175 -23.24 -0.73 -18.47
C ASP A 175 -22.01 -1.09 -19.31
N ASP A 176 -20.81 -0.63 -18.92
CA ASP A 176 -19.57 -0.93 -19.63
C ASP A 176 -18.98 -2.27 -19.17
N ASP A 177 -18.86 -2.46 -17.85
CA ASP A 177 -18.22 -3.62 -17.23
C ASP A 177 -18.63 -3.77 -15.74
N GLU A 178 -19.70 -4.52 -15.49
CA GLU A 178 -20.20 -4.79 -14.13
C GLU A 178 -19.17 -5.52 -13.25
N GLU A 179 -18.34 -6.40 -13.82
CA GLU A 179 -17.32 -7.13 -13.07
C GLU A 179 -16.23 -6.18 -12.56
N ARG A 180 -15.80 -5.24 -13.39
CA ARG A 180 -14.88 -4.16 -13.01
C ARG A 180 -15.47 -3.26 -11.92
N THR A 181 -16.74 -2.87 -12.01
CA THR A 181 -17.39 -2.10 -10.93
C THR A 181 -17.37 -2.89 -9.61
N ARG A 182 -17.74 -4.18 -9.64
CA ARG A 182 -17.72 -5.04 -8.44
C ARG A 182 -16.32 -5.18 -7.85
N ALA A 183 -15.29 -5.34 -8.70
CA ALA A 183 -13.90 -5.43 -8.28
C ALA A 183 -13.39 -4.12 -7.63
N LEU A 184 -13.93 -2.98 -8.06
CA LEU A 184 -13.58 -1.65 -7.54
C LEU A 184 -14.27 -1.29 -6.22
N MET A 185 -15.42 -1.91 -5.91
CA MET A 185 -16.19 -1.60 -4.70
C MET A 185 -15.34 -1.57 -3.42
N PRO A 186 -14.41 -2.51 -3.15
CA PRO A 186 -13.49 -2.45 -2.01
C PRO A 186 -12.59 -1.20 -1.90
N ALA A 187 -12.46 -0.41 -2.96
CA ALA A 187 -11.76 0.88 -2.97
C ALA A 187 -12.64 2.05 -3.41
N ALA A 188 -13.96 1.88 -3.33
CA ALA A 188 -14.91 2.92 -3.69
C ALA A 188 -14.86 4.11 -2.72
N VAL A 189 -14.82 5.30 -3.30
CA VAL A 189 -15.09 6.57 -2.60
C VAL A 189 -16.59 6.74 -2.44
N THR A 190 -17.33 6.56 -3.54
CA THR A 190 -18.78 6.78 -3.64
C THR A 190 -19.37 5.96 -4.79
N LYS A 191 -20.67 5.67 -4.73
CA LYS A 191 -21.42 5.29 -5.94
C LYS A 191 -21.60 6.54 -6.80
N VAL A 192 -21.66 6.37 -8.11
CA VAL A 192 -22.00 7.45 -9.04
C VAL A 192 -23.20 7.08 -9.88
N ARG A 193 -23.91 8.10 -10.35
CA ARG A 193 -25.00 7.94 -11.31
C ARG A 193 -24.86 8.95 -12.42
N GLN A 194 -24.90 8.49 -13.67
CA GLN A 194 -25.00 9.34 -14.84
C GLN A 194 -26.21 8.91 -15.65
N GLN A 195 -27.22 9.79 -15.73
CA GLN A 195 -28.51 9.47 -16.36
C GLN A 195 -29.16 8.20 -15.73
N ALA A 196 -29.32 7.13 -16.52
CA ALA A 196 -29.86 5.85 -16.07
C ALA A 196 -28.79 4.88 -15.56
N THR A 197 -27.51 5.17 -15.82
CA THR A 197 -26.40 4.25 -15.55
C THR A 197 -25.83 4.50 -14.15
N MET A 198 -25.69 3.43 -13.40
CA MET A 198 -25.00 3.41 -12.11
C MET A 198 -23.52 3.05 -12.30
N GLY A 199 -22.71 3.39 -11.30
CA GLY A 199 -21.30 3.06 -11.31
C GLY A 199 -20.63 3.36 -9.99
N VAL A 200 -19.30 3.33 -10.01
CA VAL A 200 -18.46 3.59 -8.86
C VAL A 200 -17.38 4.62 -9.20
N LEU A 201 -17.16 5.57 -8.30
CA LEU A 201 -15.94 6.36 -8.26
C LEU A 201 -15.07 5.81 -7.14
N GLY A 202 -13.86 5.39 -7.48
CA GLY A 202 -12.96 4.71 -6.56
C GLY A 202 -11.48 5.02 -6.80
N ASP A 203 -10.65 4.47 -5.93
CA ASP A 203 -9.20 4.54 -6.07
C ASP A 203 -8.73 3.64 -7.23
N ALA A 204 -8.05 4.24 -8.20
CA ALA A 204 -7.62 3.56 -9.42
C ALA A 204 -6.53 2.52 -9.15
N MET A 205 -5.85 2.53 -8.00
CA MET A 205 -4.97 1.41 -7.61
C MET A 205 -5.74 0.08 -7.45
N GLY A 206 -7.07 0.15 -7.31
CA GLY A 206 -7.98 -0.98 -7.37
C GLY A 206 -8.45 -1.39 -8.75
N ASP A 207 -8.04 -0.67 -9.79
CA ASP A 207 -8.44 -0.91 -11.16
C ASP A 207 -7.30 -1.61 -11.92
N GLU A 208 -7.56 -2.81 -12.40
CA GLU A 208 -6.57 -3.61 -13.11
C GLU A 208 -6.12 -2.92 -14.42
N PRO A 209 -7.05 -2.41 -15.27
CA PRO A 209 -6.69 -1.66 -16.47
C PRO A 209 -5.85 -0.41 -16.19
N PHE A 210 -6.12 0.32 -15.11
CA PHE A 210 -5.28 1.46 -14.69
C PHE A 210 -3.83 1.03 -14.44
N CYS A 211 -3.67 -0.03 -13.66
CA CYS A 211 -2.34 -0.50 -13.30
C CYS A 211 -1.56 -0.95 -14.54
N ARG A 212 -2.21 -1.64 -15.49
CA ARG A 212 -1.60 -1.96 -16.79
C ARG A 212 -1.25 -0.71 -17.60
N ALA A 213 -2.15 0.28 -17.64
CA ALA A 213 -1.94 1.53 -18.37
C ALA A 213 -0.73 2.30 -17.82
N VAL A 214 -0.55 2.35 -16.49
CA VAL A 214 0.61 2.95 -15.83
C VAL A 214 1.91 2.23 -16.24
N VAL A 215 1.94 0.89 -16.18
CA VAL A 215 3.11 0.11 -16.59
C VAL A 215 3.46 0.40 -18.06
N LYS A 216 2.46 0.35 -18.96
CA LYS A 216 2.63 0.68 -20.38
C LYS A 216 3.14 2.11 -20.60
N ALA A 217 2.58 3.08 -19.89
CA ALA A 217 2.97 4.49 -19.97
C ALA A 217 4.43 4.72 -19.52
N ILE A 218 4.91 3.98 -18.51
CA ILE A 218 6.33 3.96 -18.12
C ILE A 218 7.18 3.47 -19.30
N GLY A 219 6.81 2.35 -19.92
CA GLY A 219 7.56 1.80 -21.06
C GLY A 219 7.64 2.74 -22.27
N THR A 220 6.58 3.50 -22.53
CA THR A 220 6.50 4.44 -23.66
C THR A 220 7.01 5.84 -23.36
N ARG A 221 7.49 6.10 -22.13
CA ARG A 221 7.93 7.43 -21.67
C ARG A 221 6.83 8.48 -21.82
N HIS A 222 5.60 8.09 -21.52
CA HIS A 222 4.45 8.98 -21.68
C HIS A 222 4.59 10.21 -20.78
N GLU A 223 4.02 11.33 -21.24
CA GLU A 223 3.87 12.54 -20.45
C GLU A 223 2.42 13.00 -20.52
N THR A 224 1.88 13.39 -19.38
CA THR A 224 0.52 13.89 -19.24
C THR A 224 0.58 15.31 -18.68
N VAL A 225 -0.04 16.26 -19.36
CA VAL A 225 -0.18 17.63 -18.83
C VAL A 225 -1.08 17.60 -17.60
N ALA A 226 -0.67 18.29 -16.55
CA ALA A 226 -1.42 18.40 -15.32
C ALA A 226 -1.50 19.87 -14.86
N ASP A 227 -2.49 20.17 -14.02
CA ASP A 227 -2.58 21.50 -13.41
C ASP A 227 -1.30 21.82 -12.64
N GLY A 228 -0.61 22.90 -13.02
CA GLY A 228 0.62 23.33 -12.36
C GLY A 228 1.88 22.49 -12.65
N GLY A 229 1.85 21.56 -13.60
CA GLY A 229 3.02 20.75 -13.93
C GLY A 229 2.80 19.72 -15.05
N VAL A 230 3.62 18.67 -15.05
CA VAL A 230 3.51 17.53 -15.96
C VAL A 230 3.74 16.25 -15.16
N VAL A 231 2.90 15.24 -15.38
CA VAL A 231 3.16 13.89 -14.88
C VAL A 231 4.00 13.14 -15.93
N ARG A 232 5.18 12.68 -15.51
CA ARG A 232 6.13 11.95 -16.35
C ARG A 232 6.18 10.50 -15.92
N PHE A 233 6.17 9.61 -16.90
CA PHE A 233 6.35 8.18 -16.71
C PHE A 233 7.75 7.81 -17.17
N VAL A 234 8.61 7.37 -16.24
CA VAL A 234 10.06 7.28 -16.46
C VAL A 234 10.53 5.84 -16.34
N PRO A 235 10.93 5.18 -17.43
CA PRO A 235 11.49 3.83 -17.38
C PRO A 235 12.98 3.89 -17.01
N THR A 236 13.41 2.92 -16.21
CA THR A 236 14.84 2.61 -16.01
C THR A 236 15.39 1.80 -17.19
N LYS A 237 16.70 1.53 -17.19
CA LYS A 237 17.30 0.59 -18.17
C LYS A 237 16.77 -0.84 -17.98
N ALA A 238 16.40 -1.21 -16.76
CA ALA A 238 15.87 -2.52 -16.43
C ALA A 238 14.39 -2.74 -16.82
N TYR A 239 13.67 -1.73 -17.32
CA TYR A 239 12.25 -1.84 -17.68
C TYR A 239 11.97 -3.04 -18.60
N ARG A 240 12.72 -3.16 -19.71
CA ARG A 240 12.47 -4.22 -20.71
C ARG A 240 12.77 -5.61 -20.16
N SER A 241 13.80 -5.78 -19.32
CA SER A 241 14.13 -7.10 -18.75
C SER A 241 13.16 -7.54 -17.67
N ILE A 242 12.57 -6.60 -16.92
CA ILE A 242 11.61 -6.90 -15.86
C ILE A 242 10.22 -7.14 -16.45
N ILE A 243 9.75 -6.17 -17.24
CA ILE A 243 8.38 -6.17 -17.77
C ILE A 243 8.29 -7.07 -18.99
N GLY A 244 9.12 -6.88 -20.02
CA GLY A 244 9.10 -7.71 -21.23
C GLY A 244 7.68 -7.90 -21.80
N ASP A 245 7.24 -9.16 -21.83
CA ASP A 245 5.93 -9.67 -22.23
C ASP A 245 4.92 -9.82 -21.07
N ALA A 246 5.25 -9.42 -19.84
CA ALA A 246 4.41 -9.63 -18.65
C ALA A 246 3.01 -8.99 -18.76
N LEU A 247 2.82 -8.00 -19.64
CA LEU A 247 1.52 -7.38 -19.91
C LEU A 247 0.72 -8.10 -21.00
N GLU A 248 1.31 -9.06 -21.72
CA GLU A 248 0.64 -9.92 -22.71
C GLU A 248 -0.07 -11.10 -22.05
N GLU A 249 0.38 -11.50 -20.86
CA GLU A 249 -0.26 -12.53 -20.02
C GLU A 249 -1.45 -11.96 -19.23
N ALA A 250 -2.23 -12.86 -18.61
CA ALA A 250 -3.27 -12.45 -17.67
C ALA A 250 -2.64 -11.81 -16.43
N THR A 251 -3.13 -10.63 -16.06
CA THR A 251 -2.61 -9.80 -14.97
C THR A 251 -3.63 -9.66 -13.85
N PRO A 252 -4.03 -10.74 -13.15
CA PRO A 252 -4.96 -10.63 -12.03
C PRO A 252 -4.39 -9.65 -11.00
N LEU A 253 -5.24 -8.70 -10.58
CA LEU A 253 -4.86 -7.67 -9.65
C LEU A 253 -5.01 -8.16 -8.21
N GLN A 254 -3.92 -8.12 -7.46
CA GLN A 254 -3.92 -8.31 -6.02
C GLN A 254 -3.42 -7.06 -5.31
N ARG A 255 -4.27 -6.46 -4.46
CA ARG A 255 -3.87 -5.32 -3.64
C ARG A 255 -3.29 -5.74 -2.30
N LEU A 256 -2.20 -5.10 -1.90
CA LEU A 256 -1.65 -5.20 -0.54
C LEU A 256 -1.86 -3.86 0.18
N THR A 257 -2.74 -3.85 1.18
CA THR A 257 -3.15 -2.64 1.92
C THR A 257 -2.55 -2.56 3.32
N THR A 258 -1.47 -3.28 3.59
CA THR A 258 -0.85 -3.40 4.92
C THR A 258 0.11 -2.25 5.27
N SER A 259 0.49 -1.42 4.29
CA SER A 259 1.50 -0.35 4.44
C SER A 259 0.91 1.07 4.45
N SER A 260 1.75 2.07 4.69
CA SER A 260 1.44 3.50 4.51
C SER A 260 1.32 3.93 3.04
N ASN A 261 1.57 3.02 2.11
CA ASN A 261 1.42 3.21 0.68
C ASN A 261 0.44 2.16 0.11
N SER A 262 0.02 2.34 -1.13
CA SER A 262 -0.77 1.31 -1.82
C SER A 262 0.09 0.52 -2.78
N ILE A 263 -0.05 -0.80 -2.72
CA ILE A 263 0.67 -1.73 -3.56
C ILE A 263 -0.34 -2.56 -4.33
N SER A 264 -0.12 -2.65 -5.64
CA SER A 264 -0.88 -3.44 -6.58
C SER A 264 0.06 -4.41 -7.30
N LEU A 265 -0.19 -5.69 -7.11
CA LEU A 265 0.51 -6.78 -7.81
C LEU A 265 -0.29 -7.14 -9.05
N LEU A 266 0.37 -7.21 -10.21
CA LEU A 266 -0.24 -7.62 -11.46
C LEU A 266 0.37 -8.96 -11.87
N GLY A 267 -0.44 -10.01 -11.82
CA GLY A 267 0.04 -11.37 -12.02
C GLY A 267 1.09 -11.75 -10.98
N GLU A 268 2.19 -12.35 -11.44
CA GLU A 268 3.28 -12.82 -10.57
C GLU A 268 4.59 -12.04 -10.73
N ARG A 269 4.64 -11.07 -11.65
CA ARG A 269 5.89 -10.44 -12.11
C ARG A 269 5.97 -8.95 -11.82
N ILE A 270 4.84 -8.27 -11.61
CA ILE A 270 4.77 -6.82 -11.59
C ILE A 270 4.35 -6.33 -10.21
N PHE A 271 5.19 -5.50 -9.60
CA PHE A 271 4.92 -4.82 -8.35
C PHE A 271 4.80 -3.31 -8.61
N LEU A 272 3.60 -2.76 -8.43
CA LEU A 272 3.34 -1.32 -8.57
C LEU A 272 3.00 -0.72 -7.20
N LYS A 273 3.82 0.24 -6.75
CA LYS A 273 3.63 0.95 -5.49
C LYS A 273 3.31 2.41 -5.76
N ALA A 274 2.17 2.88 -5.27
CA ALA A 274 1.84 4.30 -5.24
C ALA A 274 2.21 4.91 -3.89
N TYR A 275 3.03 5.97 -3.92
CA TYR A 275 3.32 6.80 -2.76
C TYR A 275 2.08 7.60 -2.42
N ARG A 276 1.53 7.40 -1.21
CA ARG A 276 0.28 8.06 -0.83
C ARG A 276 0.54 9.45 -0.29
N ARG A 277 1.25 9.55 0.83
CA ARG A 277 1.71 10.83 1.37
C ARG A 277 2.97 11.24 0.63
N LEU A 278 2.97 12.44 0.06
CA LEU A 278 4.05 12.91 -0.79
C LEU A 278 4.95 13.92 -0.06
N HIS A 279 6.22 13.90 -0.44
CA HIS A 279 7.21 14.88 -0.01
C HIS A 279 7.92 15.44 -1.25
N ALA A 280 8.22 16.74 -1.23
CA ALA A 280 8.92 17.39 -2.32
C ALA A 280 10.38 16.94 -2.34
N GLY A 281 10.91 16.75 -3.55
CA GLY A 281 12.31 16.41 -3.77
C GLY A 281 12.51 14.93 -4.13
N VAL A 282 13.77 14.52 -4.00
CA VAL A 282 14.19 13.18 -4.41
C VAL A 282 13.65 12.15 -3.43
N ASN A 283 12.95 11.13 -3.96
CA ASN A 283 12.47 10.02 -3.15
C ASN A 283 13.62 9.02 -2.92
N PRO A 284 14.05 8.76 -1.68
CA PRO A 284 15.21 7.91 -1.41
C PRO A 284 15.05 6.46 -1.88
N GLU A 285 13.83 5.90 -1.83
CA GLU A 285 13.58 4.53 -2.29
C GLU A 285 13.73 4.42 -3.81
N LEU A 286 13.21 5.41 -4.54
CA LEU A 286 13.38 5.49 -5.98
C LEU A 286 14.84 5.75 -6.36
N GLU A 287 15.49 6.75 -5.75
CA GLU A 287 16.88 7.12 -6.05
C GLU A 287 17.85 5.97 -5.78
N MET A 288 17.80 5.40 -4.57
CA MET A 288 18.63 4.26 -4.17
C MET A 288 18.30 3.03 -5.01
N GLY A 289 17.01 2.73 -5.23
CA GLY A 289 16.60 1.57 -6.00
C GLY A 289 17.05 1.65 -7.47
N SER A 290 16.89 2.81 -8.11
CA SER A 290 17.38 3.06 -9.46
C SER A 290 18.90 3.00 -9.54
N PHE A 291 19.62 3.58 -8.57
CA PHE A 291 21.09 3.49 -8.52
C PHE A 291 21.57 2.04 -8.38
N LEU A 292 21.02 1.28 -7.43
CA LEU A 292 21.40 -0.12 -7.22
C LEU A 292 21.09 -1.00 -8.44
N THR A 293 20.04 -0.66 -9.19
CA THR A 293 19.63 -1.40 -10.40
C THR A 293 20.51 -1.03 -11.62
N ASP A 294 20.61 0.26 -11.95
CA ASP A 294 21.11 0.74 -13.23
C ASP A 294 22.59 1.17 -13.21
N VAL A 295 23.17 1.39 -12.02
CA VAL A 295 24.54 1.89 -11.85
C VAL A 295 25.40 0.86 -11.13
N ALA A 296 25.04 0.49 -9.90
CA ALA A 296 25.82 -0.44 -9.10
C ALA A 296 25.60 -1.91 -9.50
N HIS A 297 24.52 -2.19 -10.26
CA HIS A 297 24.13 -3.53 -10.70
C HIS A 297 24.11 -4.56 -9.57
N PHE A 298 23.58 -4.16 -8.40
CA PHE A 298 23.56 -4.98 -7.21
C PHE A 298 22.48 -6.06 -7.29
N GLU A 299 22.89 -7.32 -7.41
CA GLU A 299 21.98 -8.45 -7.66
C GLU A 299 20.99 -8.76 -6.52
N HIS A 300 21.24 -8.27 -5.31
CA HIS A 300 20.44 -8.62 -4.12
C HIS A 300 19.50 -7.49 -3.66
N CYS A 301 19.17 -6.56 -4.54
CA CYS A 301 18.02 -5.66 -4.37
C CYS A 301 16.90 -6.02 -5.34
N VAL A 302 15.67 -5.61 -5.03
CA VAL A 302 14.56 -5.70 -5.97
C VAL A 302 14.78 -4.67 -7.07
N PRO A 303 14.91 -5.09 -8.34
CA PRO A 303 15.26 -4.16 -9.40
C PRO A 303 14.07 -3.25 -9.71
N VAL A 304 14.37 -1.96 -9.90
CA VAL A 304 13.39 -0.92 -10.24
C VAL A 304 13.22 -0.89 -11.74
N ALA A 305 11.99 -1.01 -12.24
CA ALA A 305 11.65 -0.94 -13.65
C ALA A 305 11.30 0.49 -14.10
N GLY A 306 10.80 1.33 -13.20
CA GLY A 306 10.50 2.73 -13.52
C GLY A 306 9.75 3.47 -12.41
N SER A 307 9.38 4.70 -12.69
CA SER A 307 8.66 5.60 -11.78
C SER A 307 7.58 6.39 -12.51
N VAL A 308 6.67 6.95 -11.71
CA VAL A 308 5.77 8.02 -12.14
C VAL A 308 6.06 9.22 -11.25
N GLU A 309 6.28 10.39 -11.84
CA GLU A 309 6.71 11.60 -11.15
C GLU A 309 5.88 12.80 -11.59
N PHE A 310 5.53 13.67 -10.66
CA PHE A 310 4.98 14.99 -10.97
C PHE A 310 6.09 16.04 -10.94
N HIS A 311 6.30 16.68 -12.08
CA HIS A 311 7.25 17.77 -12.27
C HIS A 311 6.47 19.09 -12.24
N ALA A 312 6.54 19.79 -11.12
CA ALA A 312 5.85 21.06 -10.92
C ALA A 312 6.55 22.20 -11.67
N ARG A 313 5.79 23.25 -12.01
CA ARG A 313 6.32 24.45 -12.70
C ARG A 313 7.36 25.21 -11.89
N ASP A 314 7.35 25.07 -10.56
CA ASP A 314 8.33 25.67 -9.67
C ASP A 314 9.65 24.89 -9.59
N GLY A 315 9.77 23.77 -10.31
CA GLY A 315 10.94 22.90 -10.32
C GLY A 315 10.89 21.77 -9.30
N SER A 316 9.90 21.74 -8.40
CA SER A 316 9.73 20.65 -7.44
C SER A 316 9.35 19.35 -8.15
N VAL A 317 9.96 18.24 -7.73
CA VAL A 317 9.63 16.90 -8.21
C VAL A 317 9.00 16.12 -7.07
N TRP A 318 7.95 15.36 -7.39
CA TRP A 318 7.24 14.50 -6.45
C TRP A 318 7.12 13.10 -7.04
N ALA A 319 7.72 12.09 -6.41
CA ALA A 319 7.54 10.71 -6.81
C ALA A 319 6.11 10.25 -6.47
N LEU A 320 5.34 9.84 -7.48
CA LEU A 320 3.95 9.38 -7.33
C LEU A 320 3.88 7.87 -7.23
N ALA A 321 4.66 7.14 -8.04
CA ALA A 321 4.67 5.70 -8.04
C ALA A 321 6.04 5.11 -8.41
N LEU A 322 6.27 3.88 -7.98
CA LEU A 322 7.43 3.05 -8.23
C LEU A 322 6.98 1.72 -8.84
N LEU A 323 7.64 1.32 -9.93
CA LEU A 323 7.44 0.04 -10.61
C LEU A 323 8.67 -0.84 -10.38
N GLN A 324 8.44 -2.06 -9.91
CA GLN A 324 9.48 -3.04 -9.58
C GLN A 324 9.10 -4.44 -10.06
N ALA A 325 10.10 -5.33 -10.09
CA ALA A 325 9.84 -6.75 -10.20
C ALA A 325 9.12 -7.25 -8.94
N GLN A 326 8.09 -8.08 -9.10
CA GLN A 326 7.50 -8.80 -7.99
C GLN A 326 8.39 -9.99 -7.60
N VAL A 327 8.87 -9.98 -6.37
CA VAL A 327 9.68 -11.08 -5.81
C VAL A 327 8.85 -11.85 -4.81
N LYS A 328 8.56 -13.12 -5.13
CA LYS A 328 7.93 -14.05 -4.18
C LYS A 328 8.88 -14.25 -3.00
N ASN A 329 8.38 -14.02 -1.79
CA ASN A 329 9.11 -14.24 -0.54
C ASN A 329 8.27 -15.06 0.43
N GLN A 330 8.93 -15.69 1.40
CA GLN A 330 8.30 -16.55 2.42
C GLN A 330 8.13 -15.82 3.77
N GLY A 331 8.23 -14.49 3.78
CA GLY A 331 8.20 -13.67 4.98
C GLY A 331 9.42 -12.75 5.10
N ASP A 332 9.51 -12.07 6.25
CA ASP A 332 10.59 -11.14 6.57
C ASP A 332 11.57 -11.71 7.61
N ALA A 333 12.77 -11.12 7.65
CA ALA A 333 13.83 -11.57 8.54
C ALA A 333 13.47 -11.40 10.02
N TRP A 334 12.64 -10.43 10.38
CA TRP A 334 12.25 -10.19 11.77
C TRP A 334 11.39 -11.33 12.29
N ASN A 335 10.28 -11.62 11.60
CA ASN A 335 9.37 -12.71 11.97
C ASN A 335 10.11 -14.06 11.93
N PHE A 336 10.95 -14.29 10.91
CA PHE A 336 11.78 -15.49 10.88
C PHE A 336 12.64 -15.63 12.14
N MET A 337 13.37 -14.58 12.53
CA MET A 337 14.26 -14.63 13.69
C MET A 337 13.48 -14.79 15.01
N VAL A 338 12.37 -14.08 15.18
CA VAL A 338 11.51 -14.20 16.36
C VAL A 338 10.96 -15.63 16.49
N ASP A 339 10.47 -16.21 15.39
CA ASP A 339 9.94 -17.58 15.41
C ASP A 339 11.02 -18.62 15.69
N GLN A 340 12.24 -18.45 15.16
CA GLN A 340 13.36 -19.34 15.50
C GLN A 340 13.76 -19.23 16.97
N LEU A 341 13.82 -18.02 17.52
CA LEU A 341 14.13 -17.82 18.94
C LEU A 341 13.04 -18.40 19.84
N ALA A 342 11.77 -18.27 19.48
CA ALA A 342 10.66 -18.89 20.20
C ALA A 342 10.79 -20.42 20.20
N ARG A 343 11.04 -21.04 19.04
CA ARG A 343 11.30 -22.48 18.91
C ARG A 343 12.50 -22.94 19.73
N LEU A 344 13.56 -22.15 19.75
CA LEU A 344 14.75 -22.42 20.57
C LEU A 344 14.39 -22.45 22.06
N LEU A 345 13.67 -21.45 22.56
CA LEU A 345 13.24 -21.40 23.96
C LEU A 345 12.30 -22.56 24.34
N GLU A 346 11.45 -23.01 23.42
CA GLU A 346 10.59 -24.18 23.62
C GLU A 346 11.41 -25.48 23.68
N SER A 347 12.41 -25.62 22.79
CA SER A 347 13.29 -26.79 22.77
C SER A 347 14.08 -26.97 24.07
N LEU A 348 14.51 -25.89 24.72
CA LEU A 348 15.16 -25.95 26.04
C LEU A 348 14.28 -26.52 27.15
N ARG A 349 12.95 -26.59 26.95
CA ARG A 349 12.00 -27.19 27.89
C ARG A 349 11.75 -28.68 27.61
N ASN A 350 12.19 -29.20 26.46
CA ASN A 350 11.95 -30.58 26.01
C ASN A 350 13.29 -31.31 25.80
N ILE A 351 13.46 -32.47 26.43
CA ILE A 351 14.75 -33.22 26.43
C ILE A 351 15.11 -33.79 25.04
N ASP A 352 14.14 -33.93 24.12
CA ASP A 352 14.29 -34.64 22.83
C ASP A 352 14.52 -33.73 21.60
N THR A 353 14.83 -32.44 21.77
CA THR A 353 15.02 -31.54 20.61
C THR A 353 16.50 -31.25 20.36
N ASP A 354 16.95 -31.44 19.11
CA ASP A 354 18.31 -31.09 18.68
C ASP A 354 18.49 -29.56 18.60
N LEU A 355 18.84 -28.97 19.74
CA LEU A 355 19.13 -27.56 19.93
C LEU A 355 20.20 -27.04 18.96
N GLN A 356 21.20 -27.88 18.67
CA GLN A 356 22.36 -27.52 17.87
C GLN A 356 21.95 -27.32 16.41
N ALA A 357 21.13 -28.22 15.86
CA ALA A 357 20.60 -28.07 14.50
C ALA A 357 19.79 -26.77 14.31
N GLY A 358 18.99 -26.37 15.31
CA GLY A 358 18.22 -25.12 15.27
C GLY A 358 19.11 -23.87 15.26
N LEU A 359 20.13 -23.83 16.11
CA LEU A 359 21.11 -22.74 16.16
C LEU A 359 21.92 -22.63 14.88
N GLU A 360 22.36 -23.76 14.31
CA GLU A 360 23.12 -23.79 13.06
C GLU A 360 22.29 -23.26 11.89
N ALA A 361 21.02 -23.67 11.77
CA ALA A 361 20.12 -23.17 10.73
C ALA A 361 19.90 -21.65 10.83
N MET A 362 19.77 -21.12 12.05
CA MET A 362 19.67 -19.68 12.29
C MET A 362 20.98 -18.95 11.92
N ALA A 363 22.12 -19.47 12.36
CA ALA A 363 23.43 -18.89 12.09
C ALA A 363 23.73 -18.80 10.58
N GLN A 364 23.39 -19.85 9.81
CA GLN A 364 23.54 -19.84 8.35
C GLN A 364 22.73 -18.71 7.69
N ARG A 365 21.51 -18.44 8.16
CA ARG A 365 20.70 -17.34 7.60
C ARG A 365 21.27 -15.96 7.94
N VAL A 366 21.73 -15.79 9.19
CA VAL A 366 22.39 -14.55 9.63
C VAL A 366 23.68 -14.32 8.83
N GLU A 367 24.45 -15.37 8.56
CA GLU A 367 25.67 -15.28 7.75
C GLU A 367 25.37 -14.81 6.32
N VAL A 368 24.33 -15.37 5.68
CA VAL A 368 23.88 -14.91 4.36
C VAL A 368 23.50 -13.44 4.42
N LEU A 369 22.66 -13.04 5.39
CA LEU A 369 22.26 -11.63 5.55
C LEU A 369 23.48 -10.71 5.71
N ALA A 370 24.43 -11.06 6.57
CA ALA A 370 25.65 -10.30 6.79
C ALA A 370 26.49 -10.16 5.52
N ARG A 371 26.65 -11.25 4.75
CA ARG A 371 27.35 -11.21 3.45
C ARG A 371 26.63 -10.30 2.45
N ARG A 372 25.29 -10.31 2.40
CA ARG A 372 24.51 -9.45 1.50
C ARG A 372 24.60 -7.98 1.89
N VAL A 373 24.55 -7.66 3.18
CA VAL A 373 24.74 -6.29 3.68
C VAL A 373 26.17 -5.80 3.40
N ALA A 374 27.19 -6.63 3.62
CA ALA A 374 28.57 -6.29 3.28
C ALA A 374 28.74 -6.03 1.77
N ALA A 375 28.15 -6.88 0.92
CA ALA A 375 28.18 -6.68 -0.53
C ALA A 375 27.48 -5.38 -0.96
N LEU A 376 26.36 -5.02 -0.33
CA LEU A 376 25.69 -3.73 -0.55
C LEU A 376 26.61 -2.56 -0.19
N HIS A 377 27.27 -2.61 0.98
CA HIS A 377 28.22 -1.57 1.37
C HIS A 377 29.41 -1.47 0.39
N VAL A 378 29.92 -2.59 -0.10
CA VAL A 378 30.98 -2.59 -1.12
C VAL A 378 30.50 -1.92 -2.42
N ALA A 379 29.27 -2.19 -2.86
CA ALA A 379 28.70 -1.56 -4.05
C ALA A 379 28.54 -0.03 -3.88
N LEU A 380 28.12 0.43 -2.69
CA LEU A 380 27.97 1.84 -2.35
C LEU A 380 29.31 2.56 -2.12
N ALA A 381 30.38 1.84 -1.78
CA ALA A 381 31.69 2.42 -1.54
C ALA A 381 32.55 2.58 -2.82
N GLN A 382 32.03 2.19 -3.99
CA GLN A 382 32.71 2.37 -5.26
C GLN A 382 32.45 3.79 -5.80
N PRO A 383 33.41 4.41 -6.50
CA PRO A 383 33.15 5.66 -7.23
C PRO A 383 32.33 5.36 -8.49
N HIS A 384 31.24 6.11 -8.67
CA HIS A 384 30.30 5.98 -9.77
C HIS A 384 30.21 7.25 -10.64
N ALA A 385 31.00 8.29 -10.33
CA ALA A 385 30.95 9.61 -10.97
C ALA A 385 29.56 10.27 -10.84
N LEU A 386 28.89 9.97 -9.71
CA LEU A 386 27.60 10.52 -9.33
C LEU A 386 27.78 11.14 -7.95
N PRO A 387 27.82 12.49 -7.82
CA PRO A 387 28.15 13.14 -6.55
C PRO A 387 27.29 12.71 -5.35
N ALA A 388 26.02 12.34 -5.57
CA ALA A 388 25.13 11.86 -4.50
C ALA A 388 25.47 10.44 -3.99
N PHE A 389 26.24 9.67 -4.76
CA PHE A 389 26.60 8.28 -4.47
C PHE A 389 28.11 8.03 -4.42
N ASP A 390 28.93 9.03 -4.78
CA ASP A 390 30.38 8.93 -4.68
C ASP A 390 30.79 8.98 -3.20
N PRO A 391 31.65 8.05 -2.74
CA PRO A 391 32.04 7.98 -1.34
C PRO A 391 32.86 9.20 -0.92
N GLU A 392 32.51 9.80 0.20
CA GLU A 392 33.27 10.88 0.84
C GLU A 392 34.03 10.36 2.07
N PRO A 393 35.25 10.87 2.34
CA PRO A 393 35.98 10.51 3.55
C PRO A 393 35.26 11.04 4.78
N ILE A 394 35.04 10.17 5.76
CA ILE A 394 34.49 10.55 7.07
C ILE A 394 35.48 11.51 7.75
N ARG A 395 35.02 12.70 8.13
CA ARG A 395 35.80 13.72 8.83
C ARG A 395 35.53 13.65 10.33
N ALA A 396 36.45 14.18 11.13
CA ALA A 396 36.26 14.29 12.57
C ALA A 396 35.02 15.13 12.95
N THR A 397 34.67 16.12 12.13
CA THR A 397 33.45 16.92 12.27
C THR A 397 32.19 16.09 12.11
N ASP A 398 32.19 15.12 11.20
CA ASP A 398 31.03 14.26 10.94
C ASP A 398 30.77 13.35 12.14
N LEU A 399 31.83 12.74 12.70
CA LEU A 399 31.74 11.95 13.93
C LEU A 399 31.21 12.76 15.11
N THR A 400 31.62 14.03 15.22
CA THR A 400 31.14 14.95 16.26
C THR A 400 29.66 15.24 16.08
N ASN A 401 29.24 15.54 14.85
CA ASN A 401 27.85 15.83 14.50
C ASN A 401 26.94 14.61 14.69
N TRP A 402 27.34 13.43 14.23
CA TRP A 402 26.59 12.19 14.42
C TRP A 402 26.44 11.84 15.90
N SER A 403 27.52 11.97 16.67
CA SER A 403 27.47 11.73 18.12
C SER A 403 26.53 12.70 18.83
N ALA A 404 26.54 13.98 18.44
CA ALA A 404 25.63 14.99 18.98
C ALA A 404 24.17 14.72 18.57
N ALA A 405 23.92 14.32 17.32
CA ALA A 405 22.59 13.96 16.83
C ALA A 405 22.01 12.78 17.61
N VAL A 406 22.77 11.68 17.76
CA VAL A 406 22.34 10.51 18.54
C VAL A 406 22.03 10.87 20.00
N ARG A 407 22.86 11.72 20.63
CA ARG A 407 22.58 12.22 21.99
C ARG A 407 21.30 13.05 22.04
N GLY A 408 21.08 13.93 21.07
CA GLY A 408 19.86 14.73 20.97
C GLY A 408 18.60 13.88 20.78
N GLU A 409 18.66 12.84 19.95
CA GLU A 409 17.57 11.88 19.76
C GLU A 409 17.28 11.09 21.04
N LEU A 410 18.32 10.66 21.77
CA LEU A 410 18.17 10.01 23.07
C LEU A 410 17.50 10.94 24.08
N ASP A 411 17.95 12.18 24.20
CA ASP A 411 17.38 13.17 25.11
C ASP A 411 15.92 13.47 24.76
N HIS A 412 15.58 13.57 23.48
CA HIS A 412 14.19 13.76 23.03
C HIS A 412 13.32 12.55 23.39
N THR A 413 13.81 11.34 23.13
CA THR A 413 13.10 10.10 23.43
C THR A 413 12.88 9.94 24.95
N LEU A 414 13.89 10.26 25.76
CA LEU A 414 13.77 10.24 27.22
C LEU A 414 12.74 11.26 27.74
N LYS A 415 12.65 12.44 27.12
CA LYS A 415 11.63 13.43 27.47
C LYS A 415 10.20 12.99 27.14
N LEU A 416 10.01 12.11 26.15
CA LEU A 416 8.69 11.54 25.84
C LEU A 416 8.22 10.49 26.87
N LEU A 417 9.15 9.98 27.69
CA LEU A 417 8.87 9.00 28.75
C LEU A 417 8.57 9.64 30.12
N ASN A 418 8.88 10.93 30.28
CA ASN A 418 8.58 11.74 31.47
C ASN A 418 7.34 12.60 31.23
#